data_AF-A0AAD7SG60-F1
#
_entry.id   AF-A0AAD7SG60-F1
#
_cell.length_a   1.000
_cell.length_b   1.000
_cell.length_c   1.000
_cell.angle_alpha   90.00
_cell.angle_beta   90.00
_cell.angle_gamma   90.00
#
_symmetry.space_group_name_H-M   'P 1'
#
loop_
_entity.id
_entity.type
_entity.pdbx_description
1 polymer ?
#
loop_
_entity_poly.entity_id
_entity_poly.type
_entity_poly.pdbx_seq_one_letter_code
_entity_poly.pdbx_strand_id
1 'polypeptide(L)'
;MKNNCLVDAQTFTSFACTRGEAVYSGLSSLLSEEDQYLRLLAEFPDLTQPTFSAPTIKHGVEHHIDTKGPPVYARARRLDPAKLAVAKAEFAHMEQVGIIRRSDSPWASPLHIVAKPGGG
;
A
#
# COMPACT_ATOMS: atom_id res chain seq x y z
N MET A 1 11.30 -10.16 21.21
CA MET A 1 12.33 -10.90 20.45
C MET A 1 13.68 -10.48 20.97
N LYS A 2 14.51 -11.45 21.39
CA LYS A 2 15.88 -11.21 21.89
C LYS A 2 16.79 -11.06 20.67
N ASN A 3 17.67 -10.05 20.68
CA ASN A 3 18.73 -9.74 19.70
C ASN A 3 18.43 -8.53 18.79
N ASN A 4 18.30 -7.34 19.38
CA ASN A 4 18.41 -6.08 18.65
C ASN A 4 19.90 -5.70 18.50
N CYS A 5 20.66 -6.47 17.73
CA CYS A 5 22.04 -6.11 17.41
C CYS A 5 22.32 -6.30 15.92
N LEU A 6 23.04 -5.35 15.34
CA LEU A 6 23.58 -5.47 13.99
C LEU A 6 24.93 -6.19 14.10
N VAL A 7 25.13 -7.24 13.31
CA VAL A 7 26.40 -7.95 13.23
C VAL A 7 27.02 -7.67 11.86
N ASP A 8 28.23 -7.14 11.86
CA ASP A 8 29.00 -6.91 10.63
C ASP A 8 29.51 -8.25 10.08
N ALA A 9 29.19 -8.57 8.83
CA ALA A 9 29.48 -9.88 8.25
C ALA A 9 30.96 -10.08 7.87
N GLN A 10 31.76 -9.01 7.80
CA GLN A 10 33.18 -9.07 7.42
C GLN A 10 34.10 -9.09 8.64
N THR A 11 33.71 -8.38 9.70
CA THR A 11 34.49 -8.19 10.93
C THR A 11 33.89 -8.92 12.12
N PHE A 12 32.67 -9.46 11.99
CA PHE A 12 31.90 -10.12 13.06
C PHE A 12 31.70 -9.25 14.31
N THR A 13 31.84 -7.93 14.17
CA THR A 13 31.59 -6.99 15.26
C THR A 13 30.10 -6.81 15.47
N SER A 14 29.68 -6.59 16.72
CA SER A 14 28.27 -6.43 17.05
C SER A 14 28.00 -5.02 17.60
N PHE A 15 26.94 -4.40 17.08
CA PHE A 15 26.49 -3.06 17.48
C PHE A 15 25.12 -3.18 18.13
N ALA A 16 24.97 -2.64 19.33
CA ALA A 16 23.67 -2.60 20.00
C ALA A 16 22.74 -1.63 19.25
N CYS A 17 21.55 -2.10 18.86
CA CYS A 17 20.58 -1.29 18.14
C CYS A 17 19.33 -1.07 18.98
N THR A 18 18.80 0.15 18.94
CA THR A 18 17.47 0.47 19.45
C THR A 18 16.47 0.46 18.29
N ARG A 19 15.26 -0.05 18.53
CA ARG A 19 14.20 -0.03 17.53
C ARG A 19 13.61 1.38 17.51
N GLY A 20 13.85 2.13 16.43
CA GLY A 20 13.16 3.39 16.16
C GLY A 20 11.80 3.13 15.51
N GLU A 21 10.81 3.97 15.83
CA GLU A 21 9.53 4.02 15.13
C GLU A 21 9.65 5.05 14.01
N ALA A 22 9.62 4.60 12.75
CA ALA A 22 9.73 5.48 11.59
C ALA A 22 8.32 5.90 11.15
N VAL A 23 8.06 7.21 11.17
CA VAL A 23 6.78 7.82 10.75
C VAL A 23 6.58 7.72 9.23
N TYR A 24 7.64 7.45 8.47
CA TYR A 24 7.59 7.21 7.03
C TYR A 24 8.68 6.20 6.62
N SER A 25 8.28 5.10 6.00
CA SER A 25 9.15 4.08 5.40
C SER A 25 9.58 4.49 3.98
N GLY A 26 10.13 5.69 3.84
CA GLY A 26 10.86 6.07 2.64
C GLY A 26 12.32 5.64 2.76
N LEU A 27 12.89 5.01 1.74
CA LEU A 27 14.34 4.70 1.67
C LEU A 27 15.22 5.93 1.92
N SER A 28 14.67 7.12 1.71
CA SER A 28 15.32 8.41 1.88
C SER A 28 15.74 8.75 3.31
N SER A 29 15.06 8.22 4.33
CA SER A 29 15.34 8.59 5.73
C SER A 29 16.51 7.82 6.38
N LEU A 30 17.07 6.83 5.68
CA LEU A 30 18.09 5.91 6.20
C LEU A 30 19.49 6.12 5.63
N LEU A 31 19.65 7.02 4.65
CA LEU A 31 20.91 7.18 3.92
C LEU A 31 21.53 8.56 4.20
N SER A 32 22.86 8.64 4.23
CA SER A 32 23.63 9.88 4.37
C SER A 32 23.43 10.78 3.14
N GLU A 33 23.39 12.11 3.28
CA GLU A 33 23.24 13.06 2.15
C GLU A 33 24.34 12.93 1.08
N GLU A 34 25.43 12.24 1.37
CA GLU A 34 26.52 11.95 0.44
C GLU A 34 26.31 10.66 -0.37
N ASP A 35 25.23 9.91 -0.12
CA ASP A 35 24.95 8.65 -0.80
C ASP A 35 24.46 8.88 -2.24
N GLN A 36 25.17 8.30 -3.21
CA GLN A 36 24.82 8.31 -4.63
C GLN A 36 23.39 7.81 -4.90
N TYR A 37 22.88 6.89 -4.08
CA TYR A 37 21.53 6.35 -4.25
C TYR A 37 20.46 7.36 -3.86
N LEU A 38 20.70 8.23 -2.86
CA LEU A 38 19.77 9.30 -2.52
C LEU A 38 19.65 10.32 -3.64
N ARG A 39 20.76 10.68 -4.27
CA ARG A 39 20.75 11.60 -5.42
C ARG A 39 19.91 11.03 -6.56
N LEU A 40 20.06 9.74 -6.83
CA LEU A 40 19.26 9.05 -7.85
C LEU A 40 17.76 9.01 -7.48
N LEU A 41 17.41 8.70 -6.24
CA LEU A 41 16.01 8.71 -5.80
C LEU A 41 15.40 10.12 -5.81
N ALA A 42 16.19 11.15 -5.50
CA ALA A 42 15.78 12.55 -5.56
C ALA A 42 15.59 13.05 -7.00
N GLU A 43 16.33 12.50 -7.96
CA GLU A 43 16.17 12.77 -9.40
C GLU A 43 14.85 12.19 -9.94
N PHE A 44 14.38 11.08 -9.37
CA PHE A 44 13.15 10.39 -9.80
C PHE A 44 12.12 10.25 -8.66
N PRO A 45 11.57 11.36 -8.14
CA PRO A 45 10.64 11.34 -7.00
C PRO A 45 9.40 10.47 -7.28
N ASP A 46 8.94 10.44 -8.53
CA ASP A 46 7.81 9.63 -9.02
C ASP A 46 7.97 8.12 -8.76
N LEU A 47 9.20 7.61 -8.62
CA LEU A 47 9.43 6.18 -8.34
C LEU A 47 9.18 5.81 -6.87
N THR A 48 9.32 6.79 -5.97
CA THR A 48 9.21 6.57 -4.52
C THR A 48 7.88 7.04 -3.94
N GLN A 49 7.19 7.93 -4.65
CA GLN A 49 5.87 8.40 -4.27
C GLN A 49 4.82 7.71 -5.15
N PRO A 50 4.08 6.70 -4.63
CA PRO A 50 2.98 6.11 -5.36
C PRO A 50 1.85 7.14 -5.50
N THR A 51 1.93 7.96 -6.55
CA THR A 51 0.93 8.96 -6.90
C THR A 51 -0.17 8.26 -7.70
N PHE A 52 -1.16 7.72 -6.98
CA PHE A 52 -2.41 7.23 -7.59
C PHE A 52 -3.30 8.38 -8.09
N SER A 53 -2.83 9.63 -8.03
CA SER A 53 -3.53 10.84 -8.46
C SER A 53 -3.47 11.10 -9.97
N ALA A 54 -2.75 10.27 -10.75
CA ALA A 54 -2.65 10.46 -12.18
C ALA A 54 -4.02 10.20 -12.84
N PRO A 55 -4.64 11.21 -13.49
CA PRO A 55 -5.97 11.06 -14.10
C PRO A 55 -5.96 10.16 -15.34
N THR A 56 -4.77 9.88 -15.89
CA THR A 56 -4.59 9.15 -17.15
C THR A 56 -3.50 8.09 -17.01
N ILE A 57 -3.84 6.84 -17.32
CA ILE A 57 -2.90 5.72 -17.41
C ILE A 57 -1.85 6.06 -18.47
N LYS A 58 -0.55 6.03 -18.12
CA LYS A 58 0.55 6.41 -19.03
C LYS A 58 0.63 5.50 -20.26
N HIS A 59 0.28 4.22 -20.09
CA HIS A 59 0.20 3.22 -21.13
C HIS A 59 -1.27 3.09 -21.53
N GLY A 60 -1.66 3.47 -22.75
CA GLY A 60 -3.05 3.41 -23.23
C GLY A 60 -3.60 1.98 -23.44
N VAL A 61 -3.23 1.04 -22.58
CA VAL A 61 -3.64 -0.36 -22.59
C VAL A 61 -4.74 -0.55 -21.56
N GLU A 62 -5.85 -1.12 -21.99
CA GLU A 62 -6.97 -1.49 -21.12
C GLU A 62 -7.07 -3.01 -21.01
N HIS A 63 -7.37 -3.51 -19.81
CA HIS A 63 -7.60 -4.92 -19.59
C HIS A 63 -9.07 -5.28 -19.84
N HIS A 64 -9.33 -6.24 -20.72
CA HIS A 64 -10.65 -6.83 -20.92
C HIS A 64 -10.71 -8.22 -20.29
N ILE A 65 -11.73 -8.48 -19.47
CA ILE A 65 -11.96 -9.80 -18.86
C ILE A 65 -13.16 -10.43 -19.55
N ASP A 66 -12.91 -11.45 -20.37
CA ASP A 66 -13.96 -12.24 -21.00
C ASP A 66 -14.69 -13.10 -19.96
N THR A 67 -15.97 -12.81 -19.74
CA THR A 67 -16.84 -13.59 -18.84
C THR A 67 -17.82 -14.45 -19.64
N LYS A 68 -18.14 -15.65 -19.13
CA LYS A 68 -19.15 -16.54 -19.71
C LYS A 68 -20.27 -16.77 -18.71
N GLY A 69 -21.52 -16.75 -19.19
CA GLY A 69 -22.71 -16.97 -18.36
C GLY A 69 -23.28 -15.69 -17.74
N PRO A 70 -24.34 -15.81 -16.92
CA PRO A 70 -25.03 -14.67 -16.32
C PRO A 70 -24.24 -14.04 -15.16
N PRO A 71 -24.53 -12.78 -14.79
CA PRO A 71 -23.91 -12.10 -13.66
C PRO A 71 -24.20 -12.77 -12.32
N VAL A 72 -23.19 -12.77 -11.45
CA VAL A 72 -23.29 -13.30 -10.08
C VAL A 72 -23.43 -12.15 -9.08
N TYR A 73 -24.46 -12.21 -8.25
CA TYR A 73 -24.73 -11.26 -7.20
C TYR A 73 -24.75 -11.94 -5.83
N ALA A 74 -24.07 -11.31 -4.87
CA ALA A 74 -24.14 -11.66 -3.46
C ALA A 74 -24.41 -10.41 -2.60
N ARG A 75 -25.29 -10.58 -1.61
CA ARG A 75 -25.66 -9.50 -0.68
C ARG A 75 -24.47 -9.06 0.16
N ALA A 76 -24.38 -7.75 0.42
CA ALA A 76 -23.37 -7.19 1.33
C ALA A 76 -23.42 -7.84 2.72
N ARG A 77 -22.25 -8.22 3.25
CA ARG A 77 -22.13 -8.77 4.60
C ARG A 77 -22.14 -7.67 5.65
N ARG A 78 -22.74 -7.97 6.80
CA ARG A 78 -22.71 -7.08 7.97
C ARG A 78 -21.29 -7.06 8.53
N LEU A 79 -20.75 -5.87 8.72
CA LEU A 79 -19.47 -5.62 9.38
C LEU A 79 -19.72 -5.09 10.79
N ASP A 80 -18.77 -5.33 11.69
CA ASP A 80 -18.74 -4.62 12.97
C ASP A 80 -18.51 -3.12 12.75
N PRO A 81 -18.90 -2.25 13.71
CA PRO A 81 -18.80 -0.81 13.55
C PRO A 81 -17.39 -0.30 13.25
N ALA A 82 -16.35 -0.90 13.84
CA ALA A 82 -14.97 -0.47 13.64
C ALA A 82 -14.50 -0.78 12.22
N LYS A 83 -14.71 -2.01 11.74
CA LYS A 83 -14.39 -2.39 10.35
C LYS A 83 -15.20 -1.61 9.33
N LEU A 84 -16.47 -1.33 9.62
CA LEU A 84 -17.32 -0.51 8.76
C LEU A 84 -16.81 0.92 8.65
N ALA A 85 -16.35 1.53 9.75
CA ALA A 85 -15.76 2.86 9.73
C ALA A 85 -14.47 2.90 8.88
N VAL A 86 -13.57 1.93 9.08
CA VAL A 86 -12.34 1.80 8.28
C VAL A 86 -12.66 1.61 6.80
N ALA A 87 -13.59 0.71 6.47
CA ALA A 87 -13.99 0.47 5.10
C ALA A 87 -14.50 1.75 4.41
N LYS A 88 -15.40 2.49 5.08
CA LYS A 88 -15.95 3.72 4.52
C LYS A 88 -14.88 4.78 4.25
N ALA A 89 -13.96 4.96 5.20
CA ALA A 89 -12.86 5.91 5.03
C ALA A 89 -11.97 5.54 3.85
N GLU A 90 -11.60 4.26 3.73
CA GLU A 90 -10.74 3.78 2.65
C GLU A 90 -11.42 3.88 1.27
N PHE A 91 -12.68 3.46 1.14
CA PHE A 91 -13.41 3.60 -0.11
C PHE A 91 -13.60 5.07 -0.51
N ALA A 92 -13.86 5.97 0.44
CA ALA A 92 -13.95 7.41 0.16
C ALA A 92 -12.60 7.97 -0.34
N HIS A 93 -11.50 7.55 0.27
CA HIS A 93 -10.16 7.93 -0.18
C HIS A 93 -9.88 7.43 -1.60
N MET A 94 -10.14 6.15 -1.88
CA MET A 94 -9.99 5.55 -3.21
C MET A 94 -10.85 6.23 -4.28
N GLU A 95 -12.08 6.63 -3.94
CA GLU A 95 -12.97 7.39 -4.83
C GLU A 95 -12.39 8.79 -5.11
N GLN A 96 -11.86 9.47 -4.06
CA GLN A 96 -11.23 10.78 -4.20
C GLN A 96 -9.96 10.76 -5.07
N VAL A 97 -9.13 9.72 -4.94
CA VAL A 97 -7.91 9.59 -5.75
C VAL A 97 -8.18 8.96 -7.12
N GLY A 98 -9.42 8.59 -7.44
CA GLY A 98 -9.81 8.08 -8.76
C GLY A 98 -9.46 6.62 -9.04
N ILE A 99 -9.11 5.83 -8.01
CA ILE A 99 -8.86 4.37 -8.16
C ILE A 99 -10.18 3.63 -8.43
N ILE A 100 -11.27 4.07 -7.81
CA ILE A 100 -12.60 3.47 -7.97
C ILE A 100 -13.64 4.50 -8.40
N ARG A 101 -14.77 4.00 -8.91
CA ARG A 101 -15.96 4.80 -9.21
C ARG A 101 -17.22 4.07 -8.77
N ARG A 102 -18.29 4.82 -8.50
CA ARG A 102 -19.61 4.21 -8.31
C ARG A 102 -20.12 3.61 -9.61
N SER A 103 -20.83 2.50 -9.49
CA SER A 103 -21.42 1.78 -10.61
C SER A 103 -22.76 1.18 -10.20
N ASP A 104 -23.67 1.07 -11.16
CA ASP A 104 -24.85 0.23 -11.07
C ASP A 104 -24.59 -1.07 -11.85
N SER A 105 -24.08 -2.09 -11.15
CA SER A 105 -23.59 -3.33 -11.75
C SER A 105 -24.44 -4.52 -11.30
N PRO A 106 -24.78 -5.45 -12.21
CA PRO A 106 -25.44 -6.70 -11.83
C PRO A 106 -24.49 -7.67 -11.10
N TRP A 107 -23.19 -7.40 -11.10
CA TRP A 107 -22.17 -8.17 -10.39
C TRP A 107 -21.88 -7.56 -9.02
N ALA A 108 -21.93 -8.36 -7.94
CA ALA A 108 -21.53 -7.91 -6.62
C ALA A 108 -20.98 -9.06 -5.75
N SER A 109 -19.92 -8.78 -5.00
CA SER A 109 -19.29 -9.70 -4.05
C SER A 109 -19.16 -9.06 -2.67
N PRO A 110 -19.36 -9.80 -1.56
CA PRO A 110 -19.32 -9.23 -0.23
C PRO A 110 -17.89 -8.95 0.26
N LEU A 111 -17.70 -7.79 0.90
CA LEU A 111 -16.43 -7.41 1.50
C LEU A 111 -16.05 -8.33 2.69
N HIS A 112 -14.76 -8.61 2.83
CA HIS A 112 -14.17 -9.27 3.99
C HIS A 112 -12.97 -8.46 4.48
N ILE A 113 -12.94 -8.12 5.77
CA ILE A 113 -11.87 -7.31 6.37
C ILE A 113 -11.22 -8.12 7.50
N VAL A 114 -9.90 -8.27 7.39
CA VAL A 114 -9.05 -9.00 8.33
C VAL A 114 -7.93 -8.06 8.77
N ALA A 115 -7.63 -8.06 10.07
CA ALA A 115 -6.49 -7.32 10.59
C ALA A 115 -5.18 -8.01 10.14
N LYS A 116 -4.26 -7.25 9.56
CA LYS A 116 -2.93 -7.75 9.23
C LYS A 116 -2.14 -7.96 10.53
N PRO A 117 -1.48 -9.12 10.73
CA PRO A 117 -0.66 -9.34 11.91
C PRO A 117 0.50 -8.33 11.93
N GLY A 118 0.68 -7.67 13.07
CA GLY A 118 1.77 -6.72 13.29
C GLY A 118 1.53 -5.28 12.84
N GLY A 119 0.27 -4.89 12.56
CA GLY A 119 -0.24 -3.51 12.43
C GLY A 119 0.75 -2.46 11.92
N GLY A 120 0.59 -2.03 10.67
CA GLY A 120 1.35 -0.90 10.14
C GLY A 120 1.16 0.36 10.95
#